data_AF-A0A7C2IS30-F1
#
_entry.id   AF-A0A7C2IS30-F1
#
_cell.length_a   1.000
_cell.length_b   1.000
_cell.length_c   1.000
_cell.angle_alpha   90.00
_cell.angle_beta   90.00
_cell.angle_gamma   90.00
#
_symmetry.space_group_name_H-M   'P 1'
#
loop_
_entity.id
_entity.type
_entity.pdbx_description
1 polymer ?
#
loop_
_entity_poly.entity_id
_entity_poly.type
_entity_poly.pdbx_seq_one_letter_code
_entity_poly.pdbx_strand_id
1 'polypeptide(L)'
;MSRSLVAHPLLFAVFPALFMYSQNADRVPPEMVAVPVFLLVLVTLAAWSLLTPLAGDYRRAGLIVSLFLLLFFSYGICYVELRASVAGRLFGSPLTVAGSLLAVWGGVLALGAYSFVKTERD
;
A
#
# COMPACT_ATOMS: atom_id res chain seq x y z
N MET A 1 -5.69 21.85 -19.57
CA MET A 1 -4.99 21.03 -18.54
C MET A 1 -5.68 19.68 -18.47
N SER A 2 -5.03 18.60 -18.94
CA SER A 2 -5.56 17.25 -18.77
C SER A 2 -5.70 16.97 -17.27
N ARG A 3 -6.93 16.73 -16.79
CA ARG A 3 -7.13 16.24 -15.42
C ARG A 3 -6.39 14.90 -15.32
N SER A 4 -5.23 14.90 -14.67
CA SER A 4 -4.59 13.64 -14.28
C SER A 4 -5.60 12.88 -13.44
N LEU A 5 -6.06 11.74 -13.97
CA LEU A 5 -6.98 10.87 -13.27
C LEU A 5 -6.22 10.32 -12.06
N VAL A 6 -6.72 10.58 -10.85
CA VAL A 6 -6.12 10.06 -9.60
C VAL A 6 -6.48 8.57 -9.46
N ALA A 7 -6.19 7.76 -10.47
CA ALA A 7 -6.53 6.33 -10.47
C ALA A 7 -5.51 5.48 -9.69
N HIS A 8 -4.37 6.05 -9.33
CA HIS A 8 -3.28 5.31 -8.67
C HIS A 8 -3.70 4.52 -7.42
N PRO A 9 -4.67 4.93 -6.54
CA PRO A 9 -4.93 4.14 -5.35
C PRO A 9 -5.58 2.80 -5.74
N LEU A 10 -6.45 2.82 -6.76
CA LEU A 10 -7.08 1.61 -7.30
C LEU A 10 -6.07 0.70 -7.99
N LEU A 11 -5.10 1.26 -8.71
CA LEU A 11 -4.03 0.47 -9.34
C LEU A 11 -3.19 -0.26 -8.29
N PHE A 12 -2.78 0.43 -7.22
CA PHE A 12 -2.04 -0.20 -6.11
C PHE A 12 -2.88 -1.22 -5.33
N ALA A 13 -4.20 -1.02 -5.23
CA ALA A 13 -5.10 -1.95 -4.58
C ALA A 13 -5.24 -3.26 -5.36
N VAL A 14 -5.44 -3.17 -6.67
CA VAL A 14 -5.76 -4.33 -7.52
C VAL A 14 -4.50 -5.12 -7.91
N PHE A 15 -3.36 -4.46 -8.04
CA PHE A 15 -2.12 -5.05 -8.54
C PHE A 15 -1.69 -6.34 -7.79
N PRO A 16 -1.62 -6.40 -6.45
CA PRO A 16 -1.16 -7.60 -5.74
C PRO A 16 -2.05 -8.82 -5.97
N ALA A 17 -3.37 -8.62 -6.02
CA ALA A 17 -4.33 -9.69 -6.28
C ALA A 17 -4.18 -10.24 -7.70
N LEU A 18 -4.04 -9.35 -8.71
CA LEU A 18 -3.80 -9.77 -10.09
C LEU A 18 -2.42 -10.40 -10.29
N PHE A 19 -1.40 -9.93 -9.56
CA PHE A 19 -0.06 -10.53 -9.61
C PHE A 19 -0.08 -11.95 -9.03
N MET A 20 -0.76 -12.17 -7.91
CA MET A 20 -0.94 -13.53 -7.37
C MET A 20 -1.73 -14.42 -8.31
N TYR A 21 -2.76 -13.88 -8.97
CA TYR A 21 -3.50 -14.61 -9.99
C TYR A 21 -2.63 -15.02 -11.16
N SER A 22 -1.80 -14.11 -11.69
CA SER A 22 -0.98 -14.40 -12.88
C SER A 22 0.03 -15.52 -12.64
N GLN A 23 0.50 -15.69 -11.39
CA GLN A 23 1.37 -16.80 -10.99
C GLN A 23 0.64 -18.13 -10.82
N ASN A 24 -0.69 -18.12 -10.77
CA ASN A 24 -1.51 -19.30 -10.47
C ASN A 24 -2.67 -19.51 -11.46
N ALA A 25 -2.67 -18.82 -12.60
CA ALA A 25 -3.80 -18.81 -13.54
C ALA A 25 -4.14 -20.19 -14.09
N ASP A 26 -3.15 -21.09 -14.19
CA ASP A 26 -3.33 -22.48 -14.61
C ASP A 26 -4.08 -23.34 -13.56
N ARG A 27 -4.16 -22.87 -12.31
CA ARG A 27 -4.68 -23.62 -11.15
C ARG A 27 -5.88 -22.96 -10.49
N VAL A 28 -6.03 -21.65 -10.65
CA VAL A 28 -7.06 -20.85 -9.97
C VAL A 28 -8.00 -20.27 -11.03
N PRO A 29 -9.32 -20.53 -10.94
CA PRO A 29 -10.27 -19.95 -11.86
C PRO A 29 -10.45 -18.43 -11.60
N PRO A 30 -10.70 -17.60 -12.63
CA PRO A 30 -10.75 -16.13 -12.51
C PRO A 30 -11.75 -15.62 -11.45
N GLU A 31 -12.85 -16.34 -11.25
CA GLU A 31 -13.93 -15.99 -10.32
C GLU A 31 -13.44 -15.93 -8.87
N MET A 32 -12.42 -16.72 -8.52
CA MET A 32 -11.82 -16.71 -7.17
C MET A 32 -11.04 -15.43 -6.88
N VAL A 33 -10.58 -14.70 -7.90
CA VAL A 33 -9.84 -13.44 -7.75
C VAL A 33 -10.74 -12.22 -7.86
N ALA A 34 -11.89 -12.36 -8.51
CA ALA A 34 -12.89 -11.30 -8.62
C ALA A 34 -13.34 -10.76 -7.27
N VAL A 35 -13.61 -11.64 -6.29
CA VAL A 35 -14.06 -11.24 -4.94
C VAL A 35 -12.96 -10.46 -4.18
N PRO A 36 -11.70 -10.96 -4.06
CA PRO A 36 -10.60 -10.19 -3.49
C PRO A 36 -10.38 -8.82 -4.15
N VAL A 37 -10.39 -8.76 -5.49
CA VAL A 37 -10.22 -7.51 -6.24
C VAL A 37 -11.35 -6.52 -5.92
N PHE A 38 -12.60 -6.99 -5.91
CA PHE A 38 -13.75 -6.16 -5.57
C PHE A 38 -13.65 -5.60 -4.14
N LEU A 39 -13.30 -6.43 -3.16
CA LEU A 39 -13.12 -6.00 -1.78
C LEU A 39 -11.99 -4.98 -1.64
N LEU A 40 -10.86 -5.18 -2.32
CA LEU A 40 -9.72 -4.26 -2.30
C LEU A 40 -10.10 -2.90 -2.90
N VAL A 41 -10.85 -2.88 -4.00
CA VAL A 41 -11.39 -1.65 -4.58
C VAL A 41 -12.34 -0.95 -3.59
N LEU A 42 -13.26 -1.68 -2.98
CA LEU A 42 -14.23 -1.11 -2.03
C LEU A 42 -13.54 -0.50 -0.80
N VAL A 43 -12.60 -1.22 -0.19
CA VAL A 43 -11.82 -0.73 0.96
C VAL A 43 -10.98 0.48 0.57
N THR A 44 -10.39 0.47 -0.63
CA THR A 44 -9.60 1.60 -1.13
C THR A 44 -10.45 2.84 -1.36
N LEU A 45 -11.62 2.70 -1.98
CA LEU A 45 -12.57 3.79 -2.18
C LEU A 45 -13.08 4.36 -0.85
N ALA A 46 -13.35 3.49 0.13
CA ALA A 46 -13.77 3.89 1.47
C ALA A 46 -12.65 4.65 2.18
N ALA A 47 -11.43 4.10 2.25
CA ALA A 47 -10.28 4.75 2.86
C ALA A 47 -9.97 6.11 2.21
N TRP A 48 -10.03 6.17 0.88
CA TRP A 48 -9.79 7.41 0.14
C TRP A 48 -10.86 8.47 0.38
N SER A 49 -12.14 8.08 0.37
CA SER A 49 -13.26 8.99 0.68
C SER A 49 -13.17 9.51 2.12
N LEU A 50 -12.86 8.63 3.08
CA LEU A 50 -12.71 9.00 4.49
C LEU A 50 -11.50 9.91 4.73
N LEU A 51 -10.39 9.72 4.01
CA LEU A 51 -9.17 10.52 4.17
C LEU A 51 -9.24 11.87 3.46
N THR A 52 -10.07 12.01 2.42
CA THR A 52 -10.23 13.25 1.64
C THR A 52 -10.47 14.50 2.50
N PRO A 53 -11.42 14.53 3.46
CA PRO A 53 -11.60 15.70 4.30
C PRO A 53 -10.40 16.02 5.20
N LEU A 54 -9.65 15.00 5.65
CA LEU A 54 -8.45 15.21 6.48
C LEU A 54 -7.27 15.75 5.66
N ALA A 55 -7.13 15.29 4.40
CA ALA A 55 -6.06 15.73 3.51
C ALA A 55 -6.36 17.09 2.84
N GLY A 56 -7.60 17.59 2.97
CA GLY A 56 -8.10 18.83 2.37
C GLY A 56 -8.34 18.78 0.86
N ASP A 57 -7.77 17.80 0.15
CA ASP A 57 -7.91 17.64 -1.30
C ASP A 57 -7.91 16.15 -1.70
N TYR A 58 -8.75 15.82 -2.69
CA TYR A 58 -8.93 14.45 -3.18
C TYR A 58 -7.63 13.85 -3.76
N ARG A 59 -6.79 14.65 -4.44
CA ARG A 59 -5.49 14.23 -4.97
C ARG A 59 -4.52 13.93 -3.84
N ARG A 60 -4.45 14.79 -2.83
CA ARG A 60 -3.59 14.59 -1.64
C ARG A 60 -3.96 13.31 -0.91
N ALA A 61 -5.25 13.09 -0.65
CA ALA A 61 -5.72 11.84 -0.05
C ALA A 61 -5.38 10.63 -0.92
N GLY A 62 -5.51 10.74 -2.24
CA GLY A 62 -5.17 9.66 -3.16
C GLY A 62 -3.68 9.29 -3.09
N LEU A 63 -2.79 10.28 -3.00
CA LEU A 63 -1.35 10.04 -2.84
C LEU A 63 -1.04 9.32 -1.53
N ILE A 64 -1.67 9.74 -0.43
CA ILE A 64 -1.49 9.11 0.88
C ILE A 64 -2.00 7.67 0.86
N VAL A 65 -3.20 7.41 0.33
CA VAL A 65 -3.74 6.05 0.21
C VAL A 65 -2.87 5.18 -0.68
N SER A 66 -2.34 5.71 -1.77
CA SER A 66 -1.43 4.96 -2.65
C SER A 66 -0.13 4.58 -1.94
N LEU A 67 0.46 5.51 -1.20
CA LEU A 67 1.65 5.24 -0.38
C LEU A 67 1.34 4.21 0.69
N PHE A 68 0.20 4.33 1.37
CA PHE A 68 -0.24 3.35 2.37
C PHE A 68 -0.38 1.95 1.76
N LEU A 69 -1.09 1.80 0.64
CA LEU A 69 -1.28 0.50 -0.02
C LEU A 69 0.06 -0.11 -0.45
N LEU A 70 0.94 0.70 -1.06
CA LEU A 70 2.28 0.26 -1.45
C LEU A 70 3.07 -0.28 -0.25
N LEU A 71 3.07 0.44 0.87
CA LEU A 71 3.75 0.02 2.10
C LEU A 71 3.09 -1.21 2.72
N PHE A 72 1.76 -1.25 2.79
CA PHE A 72 1.01 -2.37 3.35
C PHE A 72 1.28 -3.68 2.60
N PHE A 73 1.18 -3.66 1.27
CA PHE A 73 1.39 -4.87 0.47
C PHE A 73 2.86 -5.30 0.38
N SER A 74 3.81 -4.36 0.47
CA SER A 74 5.24 -4.70 0.48
C SER A 74 5.74 -5.20 1.84
N TYR A 75 5.02 -4.91 2.94
CA TYR A 75 5.46 -5.23 4.30
C TYR A 75 5.82 -6.72 4.47
N GLY A 76 4.94 -7.62 4.06
CA GLY A 76 5.16 -9.06 4.22
C GLY A 76 6.37 -9.57 3.44
N ILE A 77 6.54 -9.10 2.20
CA ILE A 77 7.67 -9.45 1.34
C ILE A 77 8.97 -8.96 1.98
N CYS A 78 9.03 -7.68 2.34
CA CYS A 78 10.20 -7.09 2.99
C CYS A 78 10.51 -7.74 4.34
N TYR A 79 9.50 -8.15 5.11
CA TYR A 79 9.68 -8.86 6.37
C TYR A 79 10.36 -10.21 6.17
N VAL A 80 9.90 -11.01 5.21
CA VAL A 80 10.49 -12.33 4.91
C VAL A 80 11.95 -12.17 4.47
N GLU A 81 12.22 -11.24 3.54
CA GLU A 81 13.57 -10.99 3.04
C GLU A 81 14.50 -10.43 4.13
N LEU A 82 14.02 -9.48 4.93
CA LEU A 82 14.78 -8.91 6.03
C LEU A 82 15.12 -9.98 7.07
N ARG A 83 14.18 -10.88 7.40
CA ARG A 83 14.41 -12.01 8.32
C ARG A 83 15.47 -12.98 7.81
N ALA A 84 15.50 -13.26 6.52
CA ALA A 84 16.47 -14.17 5.90
C ALA A 84 17.87 -13.55 5.79
N SER A 85 17.95 -12.21 5.72
CA SER A 85 19.19 -11.47 5.58
C SER A 85 20.10 -11.56 6.82
N VAL A 86 21.38 -11.17 6.65
CA VAL A 86 22.34 -11.03 7.76
C VAL A 86 21.81 -10.07 8.84
N ALA A 87 21.18 -8.96 8.42
CA ALA A 87 20.58 -8.01 9.34
C ALA A 87 19.45 -8.64 10.18
N GLY A 88 18.62 -9.50 9.57
CA GLY A 88 17.58 -10.25 10.26
C GLY A 88 18.13 -11.14 11.39
N ARG A 89 19.28 -11.78 11.16
CA ARG A 89 19.96 -12.59 12.18
C ARG A 89 20.50 -11.75 13.33
N LEU A 90 20.98 -10.53 13.06
CA LEU A 90 21.43 -9.58 14.08
C LEU A 90 20.30 -9.09 14.98
N PHE A 91 19.10 -8.91 14.41
CA PHE A 91 17.91 -8.52 15.19
C PHE A 91 17.40 -9.63 16.11
N GLY A 92 17.79 -10.89 15.85
CA GLY A 92 17.55 -12.05 16.71
C GLY A 92 16.11 -12.53 16.75
N SER A 93 15.19 -11.69 17.27
CA SER A 93 13.79 -12.08 17.49
C SER A 93 12.87 -11.68 16.33
N PRO A 94 11.84 -12.48 16.01
CA PRO A 94 10.80 -12.10 15.04
C PRO A 94 10.15 -10.75 15.37
N LEU A 95 9.90 -10.50 16.67
CA LEU A 95 9.27 -9.28 17.15
C LEU A 95 10.15 -8.05 16.90
N THR A 96 11.46 -8.18 17.08
CA THR A 96 12.42 -7.09 16.82
C THR A 96 12.45 -6.73 15.34
N VAL A 97 12.46 -7.73 14.44
CA VAL A 97 12.45 -7.49 12.99
C VAL A 97 11.12 -6.88 12.54
N ALA A 98 10.00 -7.39 13.04
CA ALA A 98 8.68 -6.84 12.72
C ALA A 98 8.55 -5.40 13.21
N GLY A 99 9.00 -5.11 14.44
CA GLY A 99 8.96 -3.79 15.04
C GLY A 99 9.85 -2.77 14.34
N SER A 100 11.09 -3.15 13.97
CA SER A 100 12.00 -2.25 13.24
C SER A 100 11.45 -1.92 11.84
N LEU A 101 10.90 -2.92 11.14
CA LEU A 101 10.30 -2.71 9.83
C LEU A 101 9.05 -1.82 9.92
N LEU A 102 8.20 -2.03 10.94
CA LEU A 102 7.03 -1.18 11.20
C LEU A 102 7.43 0.27 11.49
N ALA A 103 8.50 0.49 12.25
CA ALA A 103 9.01 1.83 12.53
C ALA A 103 9.46 2.53 11.23
N VAL A 104 10.17 1.83 10.35
CA VAL A 104 10.57 2.37 9.04
C VAL A 104 9.34 2.66 8.17
N TRP A 105 8.40 1.73 8.06
CA TRP A 105 7.19 1.89 7.25
C TRP A 105 6.31 3.04 7.77
N GLY A 106 6.13 3.13 9.09
CA GLY A 106 5.40 4.22 9.74
C GLY A 106 6.08 5.57 9.52
N GLY A 107 7.41 5.62 9.61
CA GLY A 107 8.20 6.81 9.32
C GLY A 107 8.04 7.28 7.87
N VAL A 108 8.17 6.36 6.90
CA VAL A 108 7.97 6.68 5.47
C VAL A 108 6.54 7.16 5.21
N LEU A 109 5.52 6.50 5.79
CA LEU A 109 4.14 6.91 5.65
C LEU A 109 3.89 8.31 6.24
N ALA A 110 4.39 8.58 7.45
CA ALA A 110 4.23 9.86 8.13
C ALA A 110 4.92 11.00 7.36
N LEU A 111 6.17 10.80 6.94
CA LEU A 111 6.94 11.78 6.18
C LEU A 111 6.31 12.04 4.81
N GLY A 112 5.86 10.98 4.11
CA GLY A 112 5.17 11.09 2.84
C GLY A 112 3.84 11.84 2.98
N ALA A 113 3.01 11.47 3.94
CA ALA A 113 1.74 12.13 4.20
C ALA A 113 1.91 13.61 4.58
N TYR A 114 2.85 13.92 5.47
CA TYR A 114 3.19 15.29 5.82
C TYR A 114 3.61 16.10 4.58
N SER A 115 4.48 15.53 3.75
CA SER A 115 4.98 16.20 2.54
C SER A 115 3.86 16.48 1.54
N PHE A 116 2.93 15.54 1.33
CA PHE A 116 1.79 15.69 0.42
C PHE A 116 0.76 16.71 0.90
N VAL A 117 0.52 16.80 2.22
CA VAL A 117 -0.38 17.80 2.79
C VAL A 117 0.25 19.19 2.76
N LYS A 118 1.55 19.29 3.08
CA LYS A 118 2.28 20.56 3.13
C LYS A 118 2.59 21.16 1.77
N THR A 119 2.62 20.36 0.70
CA THR A 119 2.77 20.93 -0.65
C THR A 119 1.47 21.64 -1.03
N GLU A 120 1.42 22.94 -0.72
CA GLU A 120 0.62 23.90 -1.45
C GLU A 120 1.11 23.89 -2.90
N ARG A 121 0.25 23.40 -3.79
CA ARG A 121 0.35 23.70 -5.20
C ARG A 121 -0.79 24.65 -5.47
N ASP A 122 -0.45 25.94 -5.51
CA ASP A 122 -1.21 27.00 -6.17
C ASP A 122 -1.69 26.54 -7.56
#